data_AF-V6LKR0-F1
#
_entry.id   AF-V6LKR0-F1
#
_cell.length_a   1.000
_cell.length_b   1.000
_cell.length_c   1.000
_cell.angle_alpha   90.00
_cell.angle_beta   90.00
_cell.angle_gamma   90.00
#
_symmetry.space_group_name_H-M   'P 1'
#
loop_
_entity.id
_entity.type
_entity.pdbx_description
1 polymer ?
#
loop_
_entity_poly.entity_id
_entity_poly.type
_entity_poly.pdbx_seq_one_letter_code
_entity_poly.pdbx_strand_id
1 'polypeptide(L)' 'MKIIQSFKLYAEKHEKILICNICAGKLSQRCQECRDSSCEICPVVKGICGHSFHQHCINSWLQQTNICALCSVDWFQVD' A
#
# COMPACT_ATOMS: atom_id res chain seq x y z
N MET A 1 20.51 20.22 -23.62
CA MET A 1 20.20 19.69 -22.27
C MET A 1 19.02 18.71 -22.37
N LYS A 2 19.26 17.43 -22.69
CA LYS A 2 18.19 16.41 -22.82
C LYS A 2 18.05 15.50 -21.59
N ILE A 3 18.94 15.63 -20.61
CA ILE A 3 19.04 14.69 -19.48
C ILE A 3 17.94 14.95 -18.43
N ILE A 4 17.59 16.21 -18.16
CA ILE A 4 16.62 16.57 -17.10
C ILE A 4 15.18 16.15 -17.47
N GLN A 5 14.82 16.20 -18.75
CA GLN A 5 13.50 15.81 -19.24
C GLN A 5 13.26 14.29 -19.10
N SER A 6 14.32 13.49 -19.26
CA SER A 6 14.26 12.04 -19.05
C SER A 6 14.08 11.66 -17.58
N PHE A 7 14.62 12.46 -16.64
CA PHE A 7 14.42 12.24 -15.20
C PHE A 7 12.98 12.53 -14.75
N LYS A 8 12.33 13.55 -15.31
CA LYS A 8 10.89 13.82 -15.04
C LYS A 8 10.01 12.68 -15.55
N LEU A 9 10.26 12.20 -16.78
CA LEU A 9 9.52 11.05 -17.34
C LEU A 9 9.81 9.73 -16.59
N TYR A 10 11.00 9.55 -16.00
CA TYR A 10 11.31 8.40 -15.15
C TYR A 10 10.60 8.48 -13.79
N ALA A 11 10.53 9.67 -13.18
CA ALA A 11 9.82 9.91 -11.93
C ALA A 11 8.29 9.79 -12.09
N GLU A 12 7.73 10.28 -13.21
CA GLU A 12 6.30 10.21 -13.53
C GLU A 12 5.85 8.81 -13.97
N LYS A 13 6.75 7.99 -14.53
CA LYS A 13 6.45 6.60 -14.95
C LYS A 13 6.56 5.57 -13.82
N HIS A 14 7.08 5.96 -12.66
CA HIS A 14 7.27 5.10 -11.48
C HIS A 14 6.51 5.58 -10.24
N GLU A 15 5.30 6.13 -10.42
CA GLU A 15 4.34 6.34 -9.32
C GLU A 15 3.81 4.97 -8.82
N LYS A 16 4.72 4.22 -8.20
CA LYS A 16 4.57 2.86 -7.70
C LYS A 16 3.57 2.86 -6.55
N ILE A 17 2.32 2.50 -6.84
CA ILE A 17 1.28 2.01 -5.94
C ILE A 17 1.29 2.71 -4.56
N LEU A 18 0.84 3.96 -4.55
CA LEU A 18 0.60 4.74 -3.33
C LEU A 18 -0.83 4.56 -2.78
N ILE A 19 -1.57 3.59 -3.32
CA ILE A 19 -2.98 3.33 -2.99
C ILE A 19 -3.10 1.95 -2.35
N CYS A 20 -3.80 1.87 -1.22
CA CYS A 20 -4.21 0.62 -0.63
C CYS A 20 -5.38 0.06 -1.43
N ASN A 21 -5.18 -1.04 -2.17
CA ASN A 21 -6.23 -1.64 -3.00
C ASN A 21 -7.34 -2.36 -2.21
N ILE A 22 -7.21 -2.47 -0.89
CA ILE A 22 -8.28 -3.02 -0.04
C ILE A 22 -9.31 -1.92 0.27
N CYS A 23 -8.85 -0.71 0.62
CA CYS A 23 -9.74 0.40 1.00
C CYS A 23 -9.81 1.54 -0.03
N ALA A 24 -9.12 1.41 -1.16
CA ALA A 24 -8.94 2.42 -2.21
C ALA A 24 -8.40 3.78 -1.74
N GLY A 25 -7.81 3.86 -0.55
CA GLY A 25 -7.27 5.09 0.04
C GLY A 25 -5.76 5.26 -0.22
N LYS A 26 -5.26 6.49 -0.08
CA LYS A 26 -3.80 6.75 -0.15
C LYS A 26 -3.09 6.13 1.05
N LEU A 27 -1.99 5.43 0.81
CA LEU A 27 -1.14 4.82 1.85
C LEU A 27 -0.57 5.84 2.84
N SER A 28 -0.46 7.11 2.43
CA SER A 28 0.00 8.20 3.28
C SER A 28 -1.09 8.80 4.19
N GLN A 29 -2.28 8.19 4.26
CA GLN A 29 -3.42 8.67 5.02
C GLN A 29 -3.96 7.57 5.93
N ARG A 30 -4.91 7.92 6.80
CA ARG A 30 -5.69 6.93 7.55
C ARG A 30 -6.60 6.10 6.64
N CYS A 31 -6.80 4.83 6.99
CA CYS A 31 -7.78 3.95 6.35
C CYS A 31 -9.19 4.17 6.92
N GLN A 32 -10.20 3.48 6.34
CA GLN A 32 -11.59 3.57 6.80
C GLN A 32 -11.78 3.13 8.25
N GLU A 33 -11.06 2.08 8.68
CA GLU A 33 -11.10 1.59 10.07
C GLU A 33 -10.50 2.58 11.08
N CYS A 34 -9.57 3.44 10.64
CA CYS A 34 -9.03 4.51 11.47
C CYS A 34 -9.98 5.72 11.57
N ARG A 35 -11.13 5.73 10.87
CA ARG A 35 -12.01 6.89 10.81
C ARG A 35 -12.52 7.33 12.17
N ASP A 36 -12.86 6.35 13.01
CA ASP A 36 -13.50 6.54 14.31
C ASP A 36 -12.49 6.52 15.48
N SER A 37 -11.18 6.40 15.17
CA SER A 37 -10.11 6.54 16.16
C SER A 37 -9.38 7.87 16.00
N SER A 38 -8.61 8.28 17.02
CA SER A 38 -7.71 9.43 16.96
C SER A 38 -6.47 9.20 16.08
N CYS A 39 -6.46 8.12 15.29
CA CYS A 39 -5.35 7.74 14.43
C CYS A 39 -5.39 8.51 13.11
N GLU A 40 -4.54 9.53 13.00
CA GLU A 40 -4.45 10.36 11.77
C GLU A 40 -3.71 9.66 10.63
N ILE A 41 -2.81 8.73 10.95
CA ILE A 41 -1.97 8.01 9.99
C ILE A 41 -2.05 6.51 10.30
N CYS A 42 -2.58 5.73 9.36
CA CYS A 42 -2.58 4.28 9.52
C CYS A 42 -1.20 3.73 9.12
N PRO A 43 -0.55 2.89 9.96
CA PRO A 43 0.70 2.26 9.60
C PRO A 43 0.60 1.52 8.26
N VAL A 44 1.63 1.65 7.44
CA VAL A 44 1.74 0.94 6.17
C VAL A 44 2.66 -0.25 6.36
N VAL A 45 2.21 -1.41 5.94
CA VAL A 45 3.00 -2.65 5.94
C VAL A 45 3.22 -3.12 4.52
N LYS A 46 4.28 -3.89 4.32
CA LYS A 46 4.66 -4.43 3.01
C LYS A 46 4.82 -5.94 3.11
N GLY A 47 4.40 -6.64 2.07
CA GLY A 47 4.61 -8.06 1.95
C GLY A 47 5.94 -8.37 1.25
N ILE A 48 6.45 -9.59 1.42
CA ILE A 48 7.61 -10.09 0.66
C ILE A 48 7.37 -10.03 -0.85
N CYS A 49 6.09 -10.10 -1.28
CA CYS A 49 5.67 -9.94 -2.66
C CYS A 49 5.85 -8.51 -3.21
N GLY A 50 6.23 -7.55 -2.36
CA GLY A 50 6.50 -6.17 -2.75
C GLY A 50 5.30 -5.22 -2.70
N HIS A 51 4.10 -5.71 -2.40
CA HIS A 51 2.89 -4.90 -2.29
C HIS A 51 2.69 -4.31 -0.90
N SER A 52 2.17 -3.08 -0.85
CA SER A 52 1.96 -2.33 0.39
C SER A 52 0.48 -2.05 0.64
N PHE A 53 0.08 -2.10 1.91
CA PHE A 53 -1.28 -1.87 2.37
C PHE A 53 -1.26 -1.13 3.71
N HIS A 54 -2.37 -0.51 4.06
CA HIS A 54 -2.60 -0.15 5.45
C HIS A 54 -2.64 -1.41 6.33
N GLN A 55 -2.05 -1.35 7.51
CA GLN A 55 -1.97 -2.47 8.45
C GLN A 55 -3.37 -2.99 8.83
N HIS A 56 -4.30 -2.10 9.17
CA HIS A 56 -5.67 -2.51 9.48
C HIS A 56 -6.35 -3.21 8.30
N CYS A 57 -6.21 -2.65 7.09
CA CYS A 57 -6.84 -3.21 5.90
C CYS A 57 -6.33 -4.62 5.57
N ILE A 58 -5.01 -4.83 5.61
CA ILE A 58 -4.46 -6.16 5.32
C ILE A 58 -4.76 -7.14 6.45
N ASN A 59 -4.75 -6.70 7.72
CA ASN A 59 -5.10 -7.57 8.85
C ASN A 59 -6.56 -8.05 8.77
N SER A 60 -7.48 -7.16 8.38
CA SER A 60 -8.89 -7.50 8.14
C SER A 60 -9.05 -8.48 6.98
N TRP A 61 -8.31 -8.28 5.88
CA TRP A 61 -8.30 -9.20 4.73
C TRP A 61 -7.78 -10.60 5.09
N LEU A 62 -6.76 -10.67 5.93
CA LEU A 62 -6.14 -11.92 6.36
C LEU A 62 -6.96 -12.69 7.42
N GLN A 63 -8.07 -12.13 7.93
CA GLN A 63 -8.99 -12.90 8.78
C GLN A 63 -9.68 -14.05 8.02
N GLN A 64 -9.81 -13.91 6.69
CA GLN A 64 -10.53 -14.86 5.84
C GLN A 64 -9.63 -15.51 4.78
N THR A 65 -8.40 -15.01 4.62
CA THR A 65 -7.48 -15.43 3.56
C THR A 65 -6.04 -15.43 4.08
N ASN A 66 -5.11 -16.07 3.37
CA ASN A 66 -3.67 -16.00 3.67
C ASN A 66 -2.84 -15.52 2.48
N ILE A 67 -3.48 -14.80 1.55
CA ILE A 67 -2.87 -14.36 0.29
C ILE A 67 -2.91 -12.84 0.15
N CYS A 68 -1.94 -12.32 -0.58
CA CYS A 68 -1.88 -10.92 -0.98
C CYS A 68 -3.10 -10.53 -1.82
N ALA A 69 -3.79 -9.45 -1.44
CA ALA A 69 -4.97 -8.94 -2.14
C ALA A 69 -4.70 -8.44 -3.58
N LEU A 70 -3.43 -8.31 -4.00
CA LEU A 70 -3.05 -7.82 -5.34
C LEU A 70 -2.63 -8.93 -6.29
N CYS A 71 -1.80 -9.86 -5.81
CA CYS A 71 -1.18 -10.88 -6.65
C CYS A 71 -1.53 -12.31 -6.27
N SER A 72 -2.35 -12.50 -5.23
CA SER A 72 -2.83 -13.81 -4.78
C SER A 72 -1.73 -14.81 -4.36
N VAL A 73 -0.52 -14.32 -4.07
CA VAL A 73 0.58 -15.11 -3.47
C VAL A 73 0.45 -15.10 -1.95
N ASP A 74 0.87 -16.16 -1.29
CA ASP A 74 0.91 -16.23 0.18
C ASP A 74 1.51 -14.97 0.82
N TRP A 75 0.79 -14.43 1.79
CA TRP A 75 1.17 -13.21 2.46
C TRP A 75 2.15 -13.48 3.59
N PHE A 76 3.32 -12.88 3.47
CA PHE A 76 4.29 -12.76 4.56
C PHE A 76 4.69 -11.30 4.67
N GLN A 77 4.47 -10.70 5.83
CA GLN A 77 4.87 -9.33 6.12
C GLN A 77 6.40 -9.27 6.27
N VAL A 78 7.02 -8.21 5.73
CA VAL A 78 8.41 -7.85 6.04
C VAL A 78 8.39 -6.81 7.15
N ASP A 79 9.22 -7.04 8.17
CA ASP A 79 9.44 -6.10 9.29
C ASP A 79 10.13 -4.81 8.84
#